data_AF-A0A0E3Q1I3-F1
#
_entry.id   AF-A0A0E3Q1I3-F1
#
_cell.length_a   1.000
_cell.length_b   1.000
_cell.length_c   1.000
_cell.angle_alpha   90.00
_cell.angle_beta   90.00
_cell.angle_gamma   90.00
#
_symmetry.space_group_name_H-M   'P 1'
#
loop_
_entity.id
_entity.type
_entity.pdbx_description
1 polymer ?
#
loop_
_entity_poly.entity_id
_entity_poly.type
_entity_poly.pdbx_seq_one_letter_code
_entity_poly.pdbx_strand_id
1 'polypeptide(L)'
;MIRKNVSMEDEYLQKLQPFLEKNNGNLSAAIRDVIEFADAALQGHESVEDAMEYFTRNSTKYPEIRNNLIESGECILVSQLSFRWLIENTDGILVDDELVSEIFNPYQIKNVPDLLEYLNIRSQNMGWEVEAYSSIWEDNTEVIVIENGDPSLRAYLAEAISIFIGRHLNLDVPFVHRKSNSIRIFLKEHRSYTDVPAGIRKNFGTLDYTFKEIRSKPDFWNSLVERYRLQRYQRVNLNKDVFETFLSGGIPDVTNFIEASAGKPIREIPLYELLAICKRLITVTQLANDLERTVERGKISIKIRHQFSEETAIEKLTEFFSKLFKMAGCIFEIRSISNLIIIEFADSS
;
A
#
# COMPACT_ATOMS: atom_id res chain seq x y z
N MET A 1 69.79 5.32 -6.53
CA MET A 1 69.20 6.42 -5.75
C MET A 1 69.02 7.61 -6.67
N ILE A 2 67.79 8.07 -6.89
CA ILE A 2 67.51 9.25 -7.73
C ILE A 2 67.25 10.42 -6.79
N ARG A 3 68.05 11.49 -6.91
CA ARG A 3 67.89 12.71 -6.10
C ARG A 3 67.10 13.73 -6.89
N LYS A 4 65.93 14.12 -6.37
CA LYS A 4 65.14 15.25 -6.85
C LYS A 4 65.11 16.31 -5.75
N ASN A 5 65.29 17.57 -6.12
CA ASN A 5 65.19 18.68 -5.19
C ASN A 5 63.86 19.38 -5.44
N VAL A 6 63.10 19.65 -4.38
CA VAL A 6 61.81 20.36 -4.43
C VAL A 6 61.87 21.46 -3.38
N SER A 7 61.48 22.67 -3.77
CA SER A 7 61.31 23.78 -2.84
C SER A 7 59.88 23.77 -2.31
N MET A 8 59.71 23.93 -0.99
CA MET A 8 58.40 23.91 -0.33
C MET A 8 58.40 24.93 0.81
N GLU A 9 57.29 25.65 0.97
CA GLU A 9 57.11 26.59 2.08
C GLU A 9 56.81 25.85 3.39
N ASP A 10 57.13 26.49 4.52
CA ASP A 10 57.00 25.90 5.85
C ASP A 10 55.55 25.48 6.17
N GLU A 11 54.54 26.18 5.63
CA GLU A 11 53.13 25.82 5.81
C GLU A 11 52.80 24.43 5.24
N TYR A 12 53.39 24.07 4.09
CA TYR A 12 53.17 22.76 3.48
C TYR A 12 54.04 21.69 4.12
N LEU A 13 55.23 22.03 4.63
CA LEU A 13 56.04 21.13 5.45
C LEU A 13 55.33 20.75 6.76
N GLN A 14 54.62 21.69 7.39
CA GLN A 14 53.79 21.40 8.56
C GLN A 14 52.66 20.41 8.25
N LYS A 15 52.03 20.51 7.06
CA LYS A 15 51.00 19.55 6.62
C LYS A 15 51.54 18.13 6.43
N LEU A 16 52.85 17.97 6.19
CA LEU A 16 53.52 16.66 6.07
C LEU A 16 53.91 16.04 7.41
N GLN A 17 53.76 16.78 8.52
CA GLN A 17 54.23 16.35 9.84
C GLN A 17 53.74 14.96 10.28
N PRO A 18 52.47 14.55 10.07
CA PRO A 18 52.02 13.20 10.41
C PRO A 18 52.79 12.08 9.68
N PHE A 19 53.13 12.31 8.41
CA PHE A 19 53.91 11.36 7.61
C PHE A 19 55.39 11.38 7.98
N LEU A 20 55.92 12.55 8.37
CA LEU A 20 57.28 12.70 8.88
C LEU A 20 57.47 11.96 10.21
N GLU A 21 56.52 12.10 11.14
CA GLU A 21 56.53 11.40 12.43
C GLU A 21 56.48 9.88 12.25
N LYS A 22 55.58 9.40 11.39
CA LYS A 22 55.50 7.97 11.00
C LYS A 22 56.84 7.44 10.45
N ASN A 23 57.59 8.27 9.75
CA ASN A 23 58.84 7.91 9.09
C ASN A 23 60.10 8.39 9.85
N ASN A 24 59.99 8.66 11.16
CA ASN A 24 61.11 9.09 12.02
C ASN A 24 61.89 10.30 11.46
N GLY A 25 61.17 11.29 10.91
CA GLY A 25 61.75 12.51 10.34
C GLY A 25 62.31 12.36 8.92
N ASN A 26 62.16 11.19 8.27
CA ASN A 26 62.63 11.00 6.91
C ASN A 26 61.66 11.59 5.88
N LEU A 27 62.00 12.77 5.37
CA LEU A 27 61.19 13.49 4.37
C LEU A 27 61.02 12.72 3.06
N SER A 28 62.03 11.98 2.60
CA SER A 28 61.92 11.20 1.36
C SER A 28 60.95 10.02 1.50
N ALA A 29 60.88 9.41 2.68
CA ALA A 29 59.92 8.35 2.96
C ALA A 29 58.50 8.92 3.17
N ALA A 30 58.38 10.03 3.90
CA ALA A 30 57.11 10.73 4.06
C ALA A 30 56.50 11.17 2.72
N ILE A 31 57.30 11.69 1.78
CA ILE A 31 56.82 12.06 0.44
C ILE A 31 56.35 10.83 -0.35
N ARG A 32 57.01 9.66 -0.22
CA ARG A 32 56.55 8.43 -0.88
C ARG A 32 55.22 7.97 -0.31
N ASP A 33 55.06 7.98 1.00
CA ASP A 33 53.79 7.65 1.66
C ASP A 33 52.66 8.58 1.20
N VAL A 34 52.95 9.87 1.00
CA VAL A 34 51.97 10.83 0.48
C VAL A 34 51.63 10.56 -0.99
N ILE A 35 52.60 10.16 -1.81
CA ILE A 35 52.34 9.78 -3.20
C ILE A 35 51.50 8.50 -3.26
N GLU A 36 51.80 7.49 -2.43
CA GLU A 36 51.00 6.26 -2.35
C GLU A 36 49.59 6.53 -1.81
N PHE A 37 49.47 7.40 -0.81
CA PHE A 37 48.18 7.84 -0.29
C PHE A 37 47.38 8.60 -1.35
N ALA A 38 48.01 9.50 -2.11
CA ALA A 38 47.37 10.21 -3.20
C ALA A 38 46.95 9.26 -4.33
N ASP A 39 47.79 8.29 -4.71
CA ASP A 39 47.46 7.28 -5.71
C ASP A 39 46.25 6.44 -5.28
N ALA A 40 46.24 5.98 -4.02
CA ALA A 40 45.11 5.26 -3.44
C ALA A 40 43.84 6.12 -3.36
N ALA A 41 43.96 7.39 -2.98
CA ALA A 41 42.85 8.33 -2.90
C ALA A 41 42.29 8.72 -4.28
N LEU A 42 43.07 8.57 -5.35
CA LEU A 42 42.63 8.81 -6.72
C LEU A 42 41.99 7.57 -7.37
N GLN A 43 42.09 6.38 -6.74
CA GLN A 43 41.44 5.18 -7.27
C GLN A 43 39.91 5.35 -7.24
N GLY A 44 39.29 5.38 -8.43
CA GLY A 44 37.84 5.55 -8.59
C GLY A 44 37.38 6.97 -8.90
N HIS A 45 38.31 7.93 -9.05
CA HIS A 45 38.02 9.32 -9.42
C HIS A 45 38.56 9.65 -10.81
N GLU A 46 37.86 10.48 -11.57
CA GLU A 46 38.24 10.82 -12.96
C GLU A 46 39.36 11.88 -13.02
N SER A 47 39.54 12.67 -11.95
CA SER A 47 40.56 13.72 -11.86
C SER A 47 40.98 14.01 -10.41
N VAL A 48 42.07 14.77 -10.24
CA VAL A 48 42.54 15.22 -8.91
C VAL A 48 41.54 16.21 -8.31
N GLU A 49 40.94 17.07 -9.14
CA GLU A 49 39.92 18.03 -8.73
C GLU A 49 38.65 17.32 -8.23
N ASP A 50 38.21 16.24 -8.88
CA ASP A 50 37.08 15.39 -8.47
C ASP A 50 37.33 14.73 -7.10
N ALA A 51 38.51 14.14 -6.92
CA ALA A 51 38.91 13.58 -5.63
C ALA A 51 39.01 14.66 -4.54
N MET A 52 39.57 15.83 -4.85
CA MET A 52 39.64 16.93 -3.89
C MET A 52 38.27 17.48 -3.51
N GLU A 53 37.33 17.56 -4.45
CA GLU A 53 35.95 17.97 -4.18
C GLU A 53 35.25 16.99 -3.24
N TYR A 54 35.49 15.69 -3.41
CA TYR A 54 35.04 14.64 -2.48
C TYR A 54 35.54 14.86 -1.04
N PHE A 55 36.83 15.21 -0.86
CA PHE A 55 37.41 15.43 0.47
C PHE A 55 37.12 16.81 1.08
N THR A 56 36.79 17.83 0.28
CA THR A 56 36.64 19.22 0.74
C THR A 56 35.20 19.70 0.86
N ARG A 57 34.24 19.14 0.12
CA ARG A 57 32.84 19.45 0.39
C ARG A 57 32.45 18.81 1.71
N ASN A 58 31.89 19.61 2.62
CA ASN A 58 31.11 19.15 3.79
C ASN A 58 29.90 18.24 3.43
N SER A 59 29.75 17.81 2.16
CA SER A 59 28.74 16.89 1.66
C SER A 59 29.08 15.41 1.87
N THR A 60 30.27 15.06 2.37
CA THR A 60 30.68 13.66 2.64
C THR A 60 30.32 13.13 4.03
N LYS A 61 29.67 13.91 4.90
CA LYS A 61 29.11 13.36 6.15
C LYS A 61 27.96 12.37 5.92
N TYR A 62 27.31 12.41 4.75
CA TYR A 62 26.08 11.66 4.52
C TYR A 62 26.30 10.20 4.09
N PRO A 63 27.27 9.89 3.19
CA PRO A 63 27.73 8.51 3.00
C PRO A 63 28.29 7.92 4.30
N GLU A 64 29.00 8.71 5.11
CA GLU A 64 29.52 8.26 6.41
C GLU A 64 28.40 7.88 7.38
N ILE A 65 27.34 8.68 7.54
CA ILE A 65 26.20 8.32 8.40
C ILE A 65 25.56 7.01 7.91
N ARG A 66 25.26 6.89 6.60
CA ARG A 66 24.68 5.67 6.04
C ARG A 66 25.61 4.46 6.25
N ASN A 67 26.90 4.61 5.98
CA ASN A 67 27.89 3.55 6.13
C ASN A 67 28.04 3.17 7.61
N ASN A 68 28.06 4.13 8.53
CA ASN A 68 28.07 3.89 9.98
C ASN A 68 26.81 3.14 10.44
N LEU A 69 25.64 3.46 9.89
CA LEU A 69 24.39 2.73 10.19
C LEU A 69 24.45 1.28 9.67
N ILE A 70 25.08 1.06 8.51
CA ILE A 70 25.30 -0.29 7.97
C ILE A 70 26.32 -1.05 8.83
N GLU A 71 27.41 -0.42 9.23
CA GLU A 71 28.48 -1.01 10.04
C GLU A 71 28.04 -1.31 11.48
N SER A 72 27.19 -0.47 12.06
CA SER A 72 26.57 -0.70 13.38
C SER A 72 25.47 -1.76 13.36
N GLY A 73 25.01 -2.17 12.17
CA GLY A 73 23.91 -3.13 12.00
C GLY A 73 22.51 -2.53 12.19
N GLU A 74 22.40 -1.20 12.34
CA GLU A 74 21.12 -0.50 12.39
C GLU A 74 20.42 -0.45 11.01
N CYS A 75 21.20 -0.52 9.92
CA CYS A 75 20.70 -0.61 8.56
C CYS A 75 21.31 -1.81 7.83
N ILE A 76 20.57 -2.36 6.87
CA ILE A 76 21.08 -3.39 5.96
C ILE A 76 21.05 -2.87 4.52
N LEU A 77 22.06 -3.25 3.73
CA LEU A 77 22.05 -2.99 2.30
C LEU A 77 21.20 -4.07 1.63
N VAL A 78 20.14 -3.64 0.93
CA VAL A 78 19.25 -4.53 0.19
C VAL A 78 19.23 -4.09 -1.27
N SER A 79 19.17 -5.05 -2.20
CA SER A 79 19.01 -4.70 -3.62
C SER A 79 17.65 -4.03 -3.86
N GLN A 80 17.59 -3.07 -4.78
CA GLN A 80 16.33 -2.38 -5.14
C GLN A 80 15.24 -3.37 -5.59
N LEU A 81 15.62 -4.44 -6.29
CA LEU A 81 14.67 -5.47 -6.73
C LEU A 81 14.07 -6.25 -5.55
N SER A 82 14.89 -6.58 -4.54
CA SER A 82 14.42 -7.25 -3.32
C SER A 82 13.48 -6.36 -2.53
N PHE A 83 13.83 -5.08 -2.39
CA PHE A 83 13.01 -4.10 -1.69
C PHE A 83 11.67 -3.85 -2.38
N ARG A 84 11.69 -3.69 -3.72
CA ARG A 84 10.48 -3.57 -4.52
C ARG A 84 9.57 -4.78 -4.36
N TRP A 85 10.12 -5.99 -4.48
CA TRP A 85 9.35 -7.22 -4.27
C TRP A 85 8.70 -7.24 -2.87
N LEU A 86 9.44 -6.84 -1.82
CA LEU A 86 8.90 -6.79 -0.46
C LEU A 86 7.69 -5.85 -0.36
N ILE A 87 7.82 -4.61 -0.85
CA ILE A 87 6.73 -3.62 -0.83
C ILE A 87 5.53 -4.10 -1.64
N GLU A 88 5.76 -4.60 -2.86
CA GLU A 88 4.69 -5.09 -3.73
C GLU A 88 3.94 -6.29 -3.13
N ASN A 89 4.60 -7.11 -2.31
CA ASN A 89 3.97 -8.24 -1.62
C ASN A 89 3.29 -7.86 -0.29
N THR A 90 3.57 -6.68 0.23
CA THR A 90 2.91 -6.13 1.42
C THR A 90 1.85 -5.08 1.09
N ASP A 91 1.65 -4.75 -0.19
CA ASP A 91 0.66 -3.76 -0.62
C ASP A 91 -0.74 -4.11 -0.08
N GLY A 92 -1.44 -3.11 0.46
CA GLY A 92 -2.73 -3.29 1.11
C GLY A 92 -2.68 -3.74 2.57
N ILE A 93 -1.52 -4.10 3.12
CA ILE A 93 -1.32 -4.47 4.54
C ILE A 93 -0.67 -3.28 5.24
N LEU A 94 -1.30 -2.78 6.31
CA LEU A 94 -0.79 -1.59 6.98
C LEU A 94 0.49 -1.90 7.76
N VAL A 95 1.48 -1.02 7.67
CA VAL A 95 2.65 -1.01 8.55
C VAL A 95 2.18 -0.81 10.00
N ASP A 96 2.77 -1.57 10.93
CA ASP A 96 2.46 -1.44 12.36
C ASP A 96 2.86 -0.05 12.90
N ASP A 97 2.02 0.50 13.79
CA ASP A 97 2.20 1.84 14.38
C ASP A 97 3.53 1.98 15.14
N GLU A 98 4.00 0.90 15.78
CA GLU A 98 5.29 0.87 16.47
C GLU A 98 6.44 1.10 15.50
N LEU A 99 6.45 0.39 14.36
CA LEU A 99 7.47 0.55 13.32
C LEU A 99 7.42 1.94 12.68
N VAL A 100 6.22 2.48 12.46
CA VAL A 100 6.05 3.85 11.96
C VAL A 100 6.62 4.85 12.97
N SER A 101 6.42 4.64 14.26
CA SER A 101 6.94 5.51 15.34
C SER A 101 8.45 5.39 15.53
N GLU A 102 9.05 4.26 15.16
CA GLU A 102 10.52 4.11 15.08
C GLU A 102 11.12 4.88 13.89
N ILE A 103 10.39 4.93 12.76
CA ILE A 103 10.82 5.69 11.58
C ILE A 103 10.64 7.20 11.82
N PHE A 104 9.50 7.60 12.37
CA PHE A 104 9.11 8.99 12.62
C PHE A 104 8.86 9.18 14.12
N ASN A 105 9.78 9.87 14.80
CA ASN A 105 9.68 10.03 16.25
C ASN A 105 8.57 11.02 16.65
N PRO A 106 7.47 10.56 17.31
CA PRO A 106 6.35 11.44 17.68
C PRO A 106 6.71 12.45 18.78
N TYR A 107 7.81 12.25 19.51
CA TYR A 107 8.30 13.21 20.48
C TYR A 107 9.00 14.41 19.83
N GLN A 108 9.56 14.24 18.63
CA GLN A 108 10.28 15.28 17.89
C GLN A 108 9.40 15.97 16.85
N ILE A 109 8.56 15.21 16.15
CA ILE A 109 7.74 15.70 15.05
C ILE A 109 6.37 16.11 15.61
N LYS A 110 6.01 17.40 15.53
CA LYS A 110 4.78 17.94 16.14
C LYS A 110 3.74 18.42 15.14
N ASN A 111 4.13 18.62 13.89
CA ASN A 111 3.25 19.09 12.84
C ASN A 111 3.69 18.51 11.48
N VAL A 112 2.89 18.75 10.44
CA VAL A 112 3.16 18.27 9.08
C VAL A 112 4.47 18.84 8.50
N PRO A 113 4.75 20.16 8.58
CA PRO A 113 6.04 20.70 8.16
C PRO A 113 7.27 19.98 8.77
N ASP A 114 7.28 19.74 10.08
CA ASP A 114 8.38 19.03 10.77
C ASP A 114 8.58 17.62 10.18
N LEU A 115 7.47 16.93 9.87
CA LEU A 115 7.49 15.58 9.29
C LEU A 115 8.10 15.58 7.89
N LEU A 116 7.73 16.55 7.06
CA LEU A 116 8.20 16.66 5.68
C LEU A 116 9.68 17.05 5.65
N GLU A 117 10.11 17.97 6.52
CA GLU A 117 11.52 18.31 6.67
C GLU A 117 12.34 17.09 7.11
N TYR A 118 11.89 16.38 8.15
CA TYR A 118 12.55 15.16 8.62
C TYR A 118 12.66 14.10 7.50
N LEU A 119 11.58 13.88 6.75
CA LEU A 119 11.58 12.93 5.63
C LEU A 119 12.59 13.33 4.55
N ASN A 120 12.61 14.61 4.14
CA ASN A 120 13.52 15.08 3.10
C ASN A 120 14.99 14.95 3.51
N ILE A 121 15.32 15.31 4.75
CA ILE A 121 16.66 15.10 5.32
C ILE A 121 17.02 13.61 5.28
N ARG A 122 16.11 12.74 5.75
CA ARG A 122 16.35 11.29 5.75
C ARG A 122 16.49 10.73 4.33
N SER A 123 15.67 11.20 3.38
CA SER A 123 15.72 10.81 1.97
C SER A 123 17.08 11.13 1.34
N GLN A 124 17.60 12.34 1.59
CA GLN A 124 18.95 12.73 1.16
C GLN A 124 20.03 11.85 1.80
N ASN A 125 19.96 11.62 3.12
CA ASN A 125 20.93 10.82 3.85
C ASN A 125 20.99 9.36 3.35
N MET A 126 19.85 8.83 2.92
CA MET A 126 19.72 7.45 2.48
C MET A 126 19.84 7.28 0.97
N GLY A 127 19.93 8.37 0.20
CA GLY A 127 19.98 8.35 -1.26
C GLY A 127 18.70 7.85 -1.91
N TRP A 128 17.54 8.12 -1.30
CA TRP A 128 16.24 7.68 -1.81
C TRP A 128 15.73 8.49 -3.01
N GLU A 129 16.24 9.72 -3.17
CA GLU A 129 15.84 10.67 -4.22
C GLU A 129 14.33 10.98 -4.20
N VAL A 130 13.69 10.81 -3.04
CA VAL A 130 12.28 11.16 -2.80
C VAL A 130 12.21 12.56 -2.22
N GLU A 131 11.29 13.37 -2.72
CA GLU A 131 11.01 14.70 -2.20
C GLU A 131 9.56 14.78 -1.72
N ALA A 132 9.32 15.42 -0.57
CA ALA A 132 7.98 15.65 -0.07
C ALA A 132 7.76 17.11 0.34
N TYR A 133 6.59 17.66 0.02
CA TYR A 133 6.21 19.02 0.34
C TYR A 133 4.70 19.16 0.53
N SER A 134 4.28 20.21 1.22
CA SER A 134 2.87 20.57 1.39
C SER A 134 2.42 21.47 0.24
N SER A 135 1.19 21.27 -0.24
CA SER A 135 0.53 22.11 -1.22
C SER A 135 -0.93 22.34 -0.81
N ILE A 136 -1.54 23.40 -1.33
CA ILE A 136 -2.96 23.71 -1.11
C ILE A 136 -3.70 23.46 -2.42
N TRP A 137 -4.79 22.68 -2.35
CA TRP A 137 -5.65 22.40 -3.50
C TRP A 137 -6.70 23.49 -3.72
N GLU A 138 -7.42 23.45 -4.84
CA GLU A 138 -8.36 24.49 -5.28
C GLU A 138 -9.44 24.86 -4.24
N ASP A 139 -9.80 23.93 -3.36
CA ASP A 139 -10.81 24.07 -2.31
C ASP A 139 -10.22 24.40 -0.91
N ASN A 140 -8.98 24.89 -0.86
CA ASN A 140 -8.19 25.09 0.37
C ASN A 140 -7.89 23.79 1.15
N THR A 141 -8.04 22.62 0.53
CA THR A 141 -7.61 21.36 1.16
C THR A 141 -6.09 21.29 1.20
N GLU A 142 -5.53 20.98 2.38
CA GLU A 142 -4.12 20.71 2.54
C GLU A 142 -3.75 19.33 1.95
N VAL A 143 -2.68 19.30 1.16
CA VAL A 143 -2.25 18.11 0.43
C VAL A 143 -0.75 17.92 0.60
N ILE A 144 -0.35 16.75 1.11
CA ILE A 144 1.05 16.33 1.06
C ILE A 144 1.33 15.73 -0.32
N VAL A 145 2.37 16.21 -0.98
CA VAL A 145 2.84 15.69 -2.25
C VAL A 145 4.18 15.02 -2.03
N ILE A 146 4.32 13.79 -2.52
CA ILE A 146 5.59 13.04 -2.51
C ILE A 146 5.92 12.72 -3.97
N GLU A 147 7.10 13.08 -4.45
CA GLU A 147 7.51 12.96 -5.85
C GLU A 147 8.92 12.36 -5.97
N ASN A 148 9.27 11.95 -7.20
CA ASN A 148 10.57 11.36 -7.54
C ASN A 148 10.86 10.02 -6.80
N GLY A 149 12.09 9.53 -6.92
CA GLY A 149 12.53 8.25 -6.37
C GLY A 149 11.85 7.01 -6.95
N ASP A 150 12.12 5.85 -6.32
CA ASP A 150 11.49 4.59 -6.70
C ASP A 150 9.97 4.62 -6.39
N PRO A 151 9.09 4.24 -7.34
CA PRO A 151 7.64 4.27 -7.13
C PRO A 151 7.14 3.45 -5.94
N SER A 152 7.78 2.32 -5.65
CA SER A 152 7.43 1.40 -4.56
C SER A 152 7.82 2.03 -3.23
N LEU A 153 9.07 2.53 -3.13
CA LEU A 153 9.52 3.27 -1.96
C LEU A 153 8.60 4.47 -1.67
N ARG A 154 8.23 5.23 -2.70
CA ARG A 154 7.31 6.36 -2.57
C ARG A 154 5.94 5.94 -2.06
N ALA A 155 5.41 4.80 -2.51
CA ALA A 155 4.14 4.26 -2.01
C ALA A 155 4.23 3.86 -0.53
N TYR A 156 5.31 3.19 -0.13
CA TYR A 156 5.59 2.83 1.26
C TYR A 156 5.71 4.07 2.17
N LEU A 157 6.47 5.08 1.75
CA LEU A 157 6.62 6.32 2.51
C LEU A 157 5.30 7.08 2.62
N ALA A 158 4.48 7.11 1.55
CA ALA A 158 3.15 7.71 1.58
C ALA A 158 2.23 7.06 2.62
N GLU A 159 2.27 5.74 2.72
CA GLU A 159 1.54 4.99 3.73
C GLU A 159 2.05 5.31 5.15
N ALA A 160 3.36 5.20 5.38
CA ALA A 160 3.95 5.39 6.70
C ALA A 160 3.70 6.81 7.25
N ILE A 161 3.81 7.83 6.39
CA ILE A 161 3.44 9.22 6.71
C ILE A 161 1.96 9.31 7.05
N SER A 162 1.09 8.69 6.25
CA SER A 162 -0.35 8.70 6.48
C SER A 162 -0.73 8.09 7.83
N ILE A 163 -0.09 6.97 8.20
CA ILE A 163 -0.28 6.34 9.51
C ILE A 163 0.19 7.29 10.62
N PHE A 164 1.39 7.88 10.47
CA PHE A 164 1.95 8.79 11.47
C PHE A 164 1.04 10.00 11.72
N ILE A 165 0.59 10.69 10.67
CA ILE A 165 -0.30 11.85 10.83
C ILE A 165 -1.66 11.48 11.42
N GLY A 166 -2.16 10.28 11.10
CA GLY A 166 -3.40 9.76 11.67
C GLY A 166 -3.33 9.44 13.15
N ARG A 167 -2.18 8.94 13.60
CA ARG A 167 -1.95 8.55 14.99
C ARG A 167 -1.55 9.71 15.88
N HIS A 168 -0.71 10.61 15.36
CA HIS A 168 -0.02 11.61 16.18
C HIS A 168 -0.43 13.05 15.90
N LEU A 169 -0.99 13.35 14.72
CA LEU A 169 -1.35 14.71 14.31
C LEU A 169 -2.86 14.96 14.16
N ASN A 170 -3.72 13.98 14.48
CA ASN A 170 -5.18 14.10 14.39
C ASN A 170 -5.70 14.40 12.97
N LEU A 171 -5.10 13.78 11.95
CA LEU A 171 -5.46 13.97 10.54
C LEU A 171 -5.89 12.65 9.89
N ASP A 172 -7.00 12.64 9.16
CA ASP A 172 -7.39 11.53 8.27
C ASP A 172 -6.97 11.81 6.83
N VAL A 173 -6.89 10.74 6.05
CA VAL A 173 -6.58 10.76 4.63
C VAL A 173 -7.82 10.30 3.85
N PRO A 174 -8.79 11.18 3.55
CA PRO A 174 -10.00 10.81 2.80
C PRO A 174 -9.68 10.25 1.41
N PHE A 175 -8.59 10.71 0.79
CA PHE A 175 -8.27 10.39 -0.59
C PHE A 175 -6.77 10.45 -0.87
N VAL A 176 -6.30 9.53 -1.71
CA VAL A 176 -4.93 9.50 -2.23
C VAL A 176 -4.97 9.42 -3.75
N HIS A 177 -4.30 10.36 -4.41
CA HIS A 177 -4.16 10.37 -5.86
C HIS A 177 -2.74 9.95 -6.27
N ARG A 178 -2.62 8.88 -7.04
CA ARG A 178 -1.35 8.30 -7.48
C ARG A 178 -1.13 8.61 -8.97
N LYS A 179 0.03 9.17 -9.30
CA LYS A 179 0.54 9.42 -10.65
C LYS A 179 1.88 8.70 -10.83
N SER A 180 2.34 8.58 -12.08
CA SER A 180 3.59 7.87 -12.42
C SER A 180 4.81 8.38 -11.66
N ASN A 181 4.90 9.70 -11.39
CA ASN A 181 6.01 10.30 -10.65
C ASN A 181 5.61 11.02 -9.35
N SER A 182 4.37 10.84 -8.87
CA SER A 182 3.97 11.46 -7.60
C SER A 182 2.78 10.81 -6.92
N ILE A 183 2.70 10.96 -5.61
CA ILE A 183 1.56 10.59 -4.78
C ILE A 183 1.10 11.83 -4.02
N ARG A 184 -0.20 12.11 -4.07
CA ARG A 184 -0.84 13.22 -3.37
C ARG A 184 -1.78 12.68 -2.31
N ILE A 185 -1.58 13.11 -1.07
CA ILE A 185 -2.29 12.68 0.12
C ILE A 185 -3.13 13.86 0.58
N PHE A 186 -4.45 13.77 0.44
CA PHE A 186 -5.37 14.83 0.85
C PHE A 186 -5.66 14.69 2.33
N LEU A 187 -5.58 15.79 3.07
CA LEU A 187 -5.71 15.80 4.53
C LEU A 187 -7.07 16.32 4.97
N LYS A 188 -7.55 15.80 6.09
CA LYS A 188 -8.77 16.27 6.75
C LYS A 188 -8.63 16.12 8.26
N GLU A 189 -9.11 17.08 9.04
CA GLU A 189 -9.15 16.95 10.50
C GLU A 189 -9.94 15.70 10.94
N HIS A 190 -9.39 15.00 11.94
CA HIS A 190 -9.97 13.81 12.54
C HIS A 190 -9.90 13.87 14.06
N ARG A 191 -11.02 13.62 14.76
CA ARG A 191 -11.13 13.77 16.21
C ARG A 191 -11.23 12.42 16.94
N SER A 192 -10.43 11.43 16.55
CA SER A 192 -10.36 10.13 17.22
C SER A 192 -8.92 9.72 17.46
N TYR A 193 -8.64 9.21 18.65
CA TYR A 193 -7.29 8.99 19.17
C TYR A 193 -6.89 7.52 19.29
N THR A 194 -7.81 6.57 19.06
CA THR A 194 -7.59 5.17 19.44
C THR A 194 -7.30 4.23 18.28
N ASP A 195 -7.61 4.64 17.04
CA ASP A 195 -7.58 3.77 15.88
C ASP A 195 -7.00 4.49 14.66
N VAL A 196 -6.39 3.72 13.75
CA VAL A 196 -6.01 4.25 12.43
C VAL A 196 -7.28 4.80 11.74
N PRO A 197 -7.28 6.08 11.34
CA PRO A 197 -8.42 6.69 10.66
C PRO A 197 -8.95 5.89 9.46
N ALA A 198 -10.26 5.96 9.24
CA ALA A 198 -10.94 5.15 8.22
C ALA A 198 -10.48 5.47 6.80
N GLY A 199 -10.13 6.73 6.51
CA GLY A 199 -9.59 7.13 5.21
C GLY A 199 -8.24 6.47 4.92
N ILE A 200 -7.36 6.37 5.91
CA ILE A 200 -6.07 5.68 5.76
C ILE A 200 -6.28 4.20 5.46
N ARG A 201 -7.14 3.51 6.24
CA ARG A 201 -7.49 2.09 5.98
C ARG A 201 -8.06 1.89 4.58
N LYS A 202 -8.92 2.80 4.12
CA LYS A 202 -9.50 2.75 2.76
C LYS A 202 -8.45 2.91 1.65
N ASN A 203 -7.45 3.78 1.84
CA ASN A 203 -6.48 4.14 0.80
C ASN A 203 -5.20 3.28 0.78
N PHE A 204 -4.84 2.67 1.91
CA PHE A 204 -3.61 1.89 2.07
C PHE A 204 -3.82 0.50 2.69
N GLY A 205 -4.87 0.29 3.49
CA GLY A 205 -5.11 -0.93 4.26
C GLY A 205 -6.19 -1.85 3.69
N THR A 206 -6.35 -1.91 2.37
CA THR A 206 -7.47 -2.63 1.71
C THR A 206 -7.48 -4.15 2.00
N LEU A 207 -6.33 -4.72 2.35
CA LEU A 207 -6.12 -6.13 2.65
C LEU A 207 -5.73 -6.38 4.12
N ASP A 208 -5.54 -5.33 4.92
CA ASP A 208 -5.02 -5.40 6.29
C ASP A 208 -5.84 -6.34 7.18
N TYR A 209 -7.17 -6.12 7.24
CA TYR A 209 -8.08 -6.99 8.00
C TYR A 209 -8.09 -8.42 7.45
N THR A 210 -8.10 -8.57 6.12
CA THR A 210 -8.14 -9.88 5.45
C THR A 210 -6.91 -10.72 5.80
N PHE A 211 -5.70 -10.14 5.72
CA PHE A 211 -4.48 -10.87 6.06
C PHE A 211 -4.35 -11.11 7.57
N LYS A 212 -4.84 -10.21 8.42
CA LYS A 212 -4.92 -10.45 9.87
C LYS A 212 -5.80 -11.67 10.17
N GLU A 213 -6.99 -11.78 9.54
CA GLU A 213 -7.85 -12.97 9.69
C GLU A 213 -7.18 -14.23 9.12
N ILE A 214 -6.53 -14.14 7.95
CA ILE A 214 -5.82 -15.28 7.34
C ILE A 214 -4.69 -15.78 8.25
N ARG A 215 -3.86 -14.87 8.76
CA ARG A 215 -2.76 -15.17 9.68
C ARG A 215 -3.25 -15.71 11.02
N SER A 216 -4.45 -15.33 11.47
CA SER A 216 -5.02 -15.83 12.74
C SER A 216 -5.43 -17.30 12.69
N LYS A 217 -5.74 -17.85 11.49
CA LYS A 217 -6.23 -19.22 11.30
C LYS A 217 -5.60 -19.88 10.06
N PRO A 218 -4.27 -20.06 10.02
CA PRO A 218 -3.56 -20.45 8.80
C PRO A 218 -4.02 -21.81 8.26
N ASP A 219 -4.21 -22.81 9.13
CA ASP A 219 -4.62 -24.16 8.71
C ASP A 219 -5.99 -24.17 8.05
N PHE A 220 -6.93 -23.39 8.59
CA PHE A 220 -8.27 -23.24 8.01
C PHE A 220 -8.20 -22.63 6.61
N TRP A 221 -7.52 -21.50 6.47
CA TRP A 221 -7.46 -20.78 5.20
C TRP A 221 -6.66 -21.53 4.14
N ASN A 222 -5.53 -22.15 4.50
CA ASN A 222 -4.76 -23.00 3.59
C ASN A 222 -5.60 -24.18 3.09
N SER A 223 -6.27 -24.89 4.00
CA SER A 223 -7.16 -26.00 3.65
C SER A 223 -8.34 -25.55 2.78
N LEU A 224 -8.91 -24.37 3.08
CA LEU A 224 -10.02 -23.81 2.31
C LEU A 224 -9.58 -23.50 0.88
N VAL A 225 -8.48 -22.75 0.71
CA VAL A 225 -7.94 -22.38 -0.60
C VAL A 225 -7.59 -23.62 -1.42
N GLU A 226 -6.90 -24.59 -0.83
CA GLU A 226 -6.57 -25.86 -1.50
C GLU A 226 -7.83 -26.56 -2.02
N ARG A 227 -8.84 -26.72 -1.16
CA ARG A 227 -10.09 -27.39 -1.52
C ARG A 227 -10.89 -26.64 -2.59
N TYR A 228 -10.92 -25.31 -2.55
CA TYR A 228 -11.55 -24.49 -3.59
C TYR A 228 -10.83 -24.64 -4.94
N ARG A 229 -9.49 -24.63 -4.94
CA ARG A 229 -8.68 -24.82 -6.15
C ARG A 229 -8.88 -26.21 -6.76
N LEU A 230 -8.85 -27.26 -5.95
CA LEU A 230 -9.06 -28.65 -6.40
C LEU A 230 -10.42 -28.84 -7.07
N GLN A 231 -11.44 -28.12 -6.60
CA GLN A 231 -12.79 -28.19 -7.16
C GLN A 231 -13.08 -27.08 -8.19
N ARG A 232 -12.05 -26.39 -8.70
CA ARG A 232 -12.18 -25.33 -9.72
C ARG A 232 -13.24 -24.27 -9.34
N TYR A 233 -13.33 -23.95 -8.05
CA TYR A 233 -14.31 -23.02 -7.50
C TYR A 233 -15.78 -23.42 -7.74
N GLN A 234 -16.05 -24.69 -8.11
CA GLN A 234 -17.39 -25.26 -8.26
C GLN A 234 -17.94 -25.70 -6.90
N ARG A 235 -18.23 -24.73 -6.04
CA ARG A 235 -18.76 -24.94 -4.70
C ARG A 235 -19.76 -23.86 -4.35
N VAL A 236 -20.78 -24.20 -3.59
CA VAL A 236 -21.65 -23.22 -2.94
C VAL A 236 -21.16 -22.99 -1.52
N ASN A 237 -21.11 -21.73 -1.09
CA ASN A 237 -20.76 -21.33 0.25
C ASN A 237 -22.00 -20.71 0.93
N LEU A 238 -22.59 -21.43 1.87
CA LEU A 238 -23.80 -21.01 2.56
C LEU A 238 -23.57 -21.01 4.06
N ASN A 239 -24.21 -20.06 4.73
CA ASN A 239 -24.38 -20.14 6.17
C ASN A 239 -25.20 -21.40 6.51
N LYS A 240 -24.96 -21.97 7.70
CA LYS A 240 -25.58 -23.23 8.11
C LYS A 240 -27.12 -23.17 8.10
N ASP A 241 -27.68 -22.07 8.60
CA ASP A 241 -29.12 -21.78 8.62
C ASP A 241 -29.73 -21.68 7.21
N VAL A 242 -29.02 -21.01 6.29
CA VAL A 242 -29.40 -20.91 4.88
C VAL A 242 -29.39 -22.29 4.22
N PHE A 243 -28.35 -23.07 4.47
CA PHE A 243 -28.22 -24.43 3.96
C PHE A 243 -29.30 -25.37 4.52
N GLU A 244 -29.56 -25.33 5.83
CA GLU A 244 -30.63 -26.12 6.48
C GLU A 244 -32.00 -25.77 5.91
N THR A 245 -32.27 -24.49 5.66
CA THR A 245 -33.54 -24.06 5.05
C THR A 245 -33.72 -24.60 3.63
N PHE A 246 -32.65 -24.60 2.81
CA PHE A 246 -32.71 -25.23 1.50
C PHE A 246 -32.92 -26.75 1.60
N LEU A 247 -32.25 -27.43 2.53
CA LEU A 247 -32.41 -28.87 2.75
C LEU A 247 -33.83 -29.24 3.21
N SER A 248 -34.49 -28.39 3.97
CA SER A 248 -35.89 -28.59 4.38
C SER A 248 -36.90 -28.25 3.27
N GLY A 249 -36.44 -27.91 2.06
CA GLY A 249 -37.28 -27.51 0.93
C GLY A 249 -37.80 -26.06 1.01
N GLY A 250 -37.36 -25.29 2.01
CA GLY A 250 -37.71 -23.88 2.19
C GLY A 250 -36.90 -22.95 1.30
N ILE A 251 -37.29 -21.67 1.29
CA ILE A 251 -36.52 -20.58 0.69
C ILE A 251 -35.95 -19.69 1.79
N PRO A 252 -34.62 -19.60 1.92
CA PRO A 252 -33.99 -18.83 2.97
C PRO A 252 -34.35 -17.35 2.88
N ASP A 253 -34.47 -16.73 4.04
CA ASP A 253 -34.64 -15.29 4.16
C ASP A 253 -33.26 -14.66 4.42
N VAL A 254 -32.79 -13.88 3.45
CA VAL A 254 -31.49 -13.18 3.51
C VAL A 254 -31.66 -11.69 3.77
N THR A 255 -32.85 -11.24 4.16
CA THR A 255 -33.16 -9.81 4.33
C THR A 255 -32.24 -9.14 5.33
N ASN A 256 -32.00 -9.78 6.48
CA ASN A 256 -31.08 -9.25 7.50
C ASN A 256 -29.67 -9.03 6.94
N PHE A 257 -29.19 -9.89 6.04
CA PHE A 257 -27.89 -9.73 5.40
C PHE A 257 -27.87 -8.54 4.43
N ILE A 258 -28.92 -8.38 3.63
CA ILE A 258 -29.06 -7.27 2.68
C ILE A 258 -29.18 -5.94 3.41
N GLU A 259 -30.02 -5.88 4.45
CA GLU A 259 -30.24 -4.67 5.26
C GLU A 259 -28.98 -4.28 6.05
N ALA A 260 -28.26 -5.24 6.62
CA ALA A 260 -26.97 -4.99 7.27
C ALA A 260 -25.92 -4.46 6.28
N SER A 261 -25.93 -4.96 5.03
CA SER A 261 -25.01 -4.50 3.98
C SER A 261 -25.34 -3.09 3.47
N ALA A 262 -26.62 -2.71 3.46
CA ALA A 262 -27.08 -1.41 2.99
C ALA A 262 -27.17 -0.33 4.09
N GLY A 263 -27.26 -0.76 5.36
CA GLY A 263 -27.51 0.12 6.51
C GLY A 263 -28.92 0.70 6.56
N LYS A 264 -29.88 0.12 5.81
CA LYS A 264 -31.27 0.58 5.72
C LYS A 264 -32.23 -0.58 5.38
N PRO A 265 -33.54 -0.45 5.68
CA PRO A 265 -34.53 -1.49 5.39
C PRO A 265 -34.58 -1.85 3.90
N ILE A 266 -34.85 -3.12 3.56
CA ILE A 266 -34.76 -3.64 2.18
C ILE A 266 -35.67 -2.90 1.20
N ARG A 267 -36.81 -2.39 1.70
CA ARG A 267 -37.78 -1.60 0.92
C ARG A 267 -37.29 -0.20 0.55
N GLU A 268 -36.29 0.31 1.26
CA GLU A 268 -35.69 1.63 1.03
C GLU A 268 -34.43 1.55 0.17
N ILE A 269 -34.02 0.34 -0.25
CA ILE A 269 -32.83 0.13 -1.07
C ILE A 269 -33.18 0.32 -2.55
N PRO A 270 -32.59 1.31 -3.25
CA PRO A 270 -32.77 1.47 -4.68
C PRO A 270 -32.26 0.23 -5.45
N LEU A 271 -32.91 -0.09 -6.58
CA LEU A 271 -32.57 -1.29 -7.36
C LEU A 271 -31.08 -1.37 -7.73
N TYR A 272 -30.43 -0.26 -8.11
CA TYR A 272 -29.00 -0.28 -8.47
C TYR A 272 -28.09 -0.65 -7.28
N GLU A 273 -28.47 -0.25 -6.06
CA GLU A 273 -27.72 -0.55 -4.84
C GLU A 273 -27.97 -1.98 -4.41
N LEU A 274 -29.24 -2.43 -4.44
CA LEU A 274 -29.62 -3.82 -4.21
C LEU A 274 -28.86 -4.76 -5.15
N LEU A 275 -28.72 -4.37 -6.42
CA LEU A 275 -27.94 -5.12 -7.40
C LEU A 275 -26.46 -5.24 -7.05
N ALA A 276 -25.85 -4.15 -6.57
CA ALA A 276 -24.46 -4.18 -6.13
C ALA A 276 -24.27 -5.13 -4.92
N ILE A 277 -25.23 -5.14 -3.99
CA ILE A 277 -25.23 -6.05 -2.84
C ILE A 277 -25.41 -7.50 -3.31
N CYS A 278 -26.38 -7.76 -4.20
CA CYS A 278 -26.60 -9.10 -4.77
C CYS A 278 -25.37 -9.61 -5.50
N LYS A 279 -24.66 -8.77 -6.27
CA LYS A 279 -23.38 -9.14 -6.92
C LYS A 279 -22.33 -9.61 -5.92
N ARG A 280 -22.18 -8.90 -4.80
CA ARG A 280 -21.28 -9.30 -3.71
C ARG A 280 -21.73 -10.62 -3.07
N LEU A 281 -23.03 -10.76 -2.81
CA LEU A 281 -23.59 -12.00 -2.25
C LEU A 281 -23.29 -13.20 -3.14
N ILE A 282 -23.50 -13.12 -4.46
CA ILE A 282 -23.24 -14.25 -5.35
C ILE A 282 -21.74 -14.54 -5.50
N THR A 283 -20.88 -13.52 -5.37
CA THR A 283 -19.41 -13.71 -5.39
C THR A 283 -18.95 -14.52 -4.17
N VAL A 284 -19.54 -14.26 -3.00
CA VAL A 284 -19.21 -14.98 -1.76
C VAL A 284 -19.87 -16.35 -1.70
N THR A 285 -21.14 -16.44 -2.09
CA THR A 285 -21.95 -17.67 -1.94
C THR A 285 -21.82 -18.63 -3.11
N GLN A 286 -21.42 -18.15 -4.29
CA GLN A 286 -21.32 -18.92 -5.53
C GLN A 286 -22.65 -19.61 -5.92
N LEU A 287 -23.78 -19.08 -5.44
CA LEU A 287 -25.14 -19.51 -5.84
C LEU A 287 -25.47 -19.14 -7.29
N ALA A 288 -24.76 -18.17 -7.86
CA ALA A 288 -24.82 -17.82 -9.26
C ALA A 288 -23.41 -17.48 -9.74
N ASN A 289 -23.12 -17.76 -10.99
CA ASN A 289 -21.84 -17.47 -11.62
C ASN A 289 -21.69 -15.99 -11.96
N ASP A 290 -22.80 -15.36 -12.34
CA ASP A 290 -22.78 -13.96 -12.74
C ASP A 290 -24.16 -13.33 -12.60
N LEU A 291 -24.17 -12.00 -12.43
CA LEU A 291 -25.35 -11.17 -12.44
C LEU A 291 -25.06 -9.92 -13.28
N GLU A 292 -25.77 -9.80 -14.39
CA GLU A 292 -25.64 -8.70 -15.33
C GLU A 292 -26.91 -7.85 -15.31
N ARG A 293 -26.74 -6.53 -15.26
CA ARG A 293 -27.82 -5.57 -15.47
C ARG A 293 -27.80 -5.17 -16.94
N THR A 294 -28.91 -5.35 -17.62
CA THR A 294 -29.12 -4.89 -19.00
C THR A 294 -30.25 -3.87 -19.05
N VAL A 295 -30.11 -2.89 -19.94
CA VAL A 295 -31.16 -1.90 -20.21
C VAL A 295 -31.51 -2.03 -21.68
N GLU A 296 -32.70 -2.56 -21.97
CA GLU A 296 -33.18 -2.79 -23.32
C GLU A 296 -34.49 -2.00 -23.50
N ARG A 297 -34.51 -1.06 -24.45
CA ARG A 297 -35.69 -0.22 -24.77
C ARG A 297 -36.28 0.51 -23.55
N GLY A 298 -35.43 0.98 -22.64
CA GLY A 298 -35.83 1.69 -21.42
C GLY A 298 -36.20 0.79 -20.24
N LYS A 299 -36.41 -0.52 -20.48
CA LYS A 299 -36.70 -1.49 -19.42
C LYS A 299 -35.41 -2.04 -18.83
N ILE A 300 -35.40 -2.14 -17.50
CA ILE A 300 -34.29 -2.77 -16.76
C ILE A 300 -34.55 -4.26 -16.69
N SER A 301 -33.58 -5.05 -17.12
CA SER A 301 -33.58 -6.50 -16.93
C SER A 301 -32.31 -6.95 -16.22
N ILE A 302 -32.44 -7.98 -15.40
CA ILE A 302 -31.33 -8.66 -14.74
C ILE A 302 -31.21 -10.05 -15.32
N LYS A 303 -29.99 -10.42 -15.70
CA LYS A 303 -29.61 -11.74 -16.20
C LYS A 303 -28.74 -12.41 -15.14
N ILE A 304 -29.21 -13.50 -14.56
CA ILE A 304 -28.50 -14.28 -13.54
C ILE A 304 -28.07 -15.61 -14.17
N ARG A 305 -26.76 -15.82 -14.30
CA ARG A 305 -26.21 -17.05 -14.88
C ARG A 305 -25.87 -18.03 -13.77
N HIS A 306 -26.22 -19.30 -13.94
CA HIS A 306 -25.87 -20.37 -13.01
C HIS A 306 -25.35 -21.61 -13.75
N GLN A 307 -24.84 -22.59 -13.01
CA GLN A 307 -24.32 -23.85 -13.55
C GLN A 307 -25.07 -25.09 -13.03
N PHE A 308 -26.18 -24.88 -12.30
CA PHE A 308 -27.04 -25.99 -11.87
C PHE A 308 -27.71 -26.69 -13.06
N SER A 309 -27.69 -28.02 -13.03
CA SER A 309 -28.37 -28.91 -13.97
C SER A 309 -29.68 -29.48 -13.42
N GLU A 310 -29.81 -29.55 -12.10
CA GLU A 310 -31.00 -30.10 -11.42
C GLU A 310 -32.16 -29.09 -11.45
N GLU A 311 -33.30 -29.49 -12.01
CA GLU A 311 -34.47 -28.62 -12.18
C GLU A 311 -34.97 -28.05 -10.84
N THR A 312 -35.06 -28.87 -9.80
CA THR A 312 -35.43 -28.41 -8.45
C THR A 312 -34.47 -27.35 -7.90
N ALA A 313 -33.17 -27.45 -8.19
CA ALA A 313 -32.21 -26.43 -7.75
C ALA A 313 -32.42 -25.11 -8.50
N ILE A 314 -32.71 -25.18 -9.80
CA ILE A 314 -33.00 -24.01 -10.65
C ILE A 314 -34.28 -23.33 -10.18
N GLU A 315 -35.33 -24.09 -9.88
CA GLU A 315 -36.59 -23.58 -9.33
C GLU A 315 -36.37 -22.87 -7.99
N LYS A 316 -35.63 -23.50 -7.07
CA LYS A 316 -35.32 -22.91 -5.75
C LYS A 316 -34.49 -21.64 -5.86
N LEU A 317 -33.52 -21.61 -6.77
CA LEU A 317 -32.74 -20.40 -7.05
C LEU A 317 -33.61 -19.28 -7.63
N THR A 318 -34.52 -19.62 -8.55
CA THR A 318 -35.47 -18.69 -9.15
C THR A 318 -36.42 -18.11 -8.08
N GLU A 319 -36.94 -18.96 -7.20
CA GLU A 319 -37.80 -18.57 -6.09
C GLU A 319 -37.05 -17.70 -5.06
N PHE A 320 -35.79 -18.02 -4.78
CA PHE A 320 -34.91 -17.24 -3.90
C PHE A 320 -34.75 -15.79 -4.40
N PHE A 321 -34.34 -15.59 -5.66
CA PHE A 321 -34.21 -14.25 -6.22
C PHE A 321 -35.57 -13.56 -6.35
N SER A 322 -36.63 -14.28 -6.71
CA SER A 322 -37.99 -13.73 -6.76
C SER A 322 -38.42 -13.18 -5.40
N LYS A 323 -38.21 -13.94 -4.32
CA LYS A 323 -38.54 -13.51 -2.96
C LYS A 323 -37.74 -12.27 -2.57
N LEU A 324 -36.44 -12.24 -2.85
CA LEU A 324 -35.57 -11.10 -2.55
C LEU A 324 -36.07 -9.80 -3.21
N PHE A 325 -36.35 -9.81 -4.51
CA PHE A 325 -36.80 -8.60 -5.21
C PHE A 325 -38.24 -8.20 -4.81
N LYS A 326 -39.12 -9.17 -4.52
CA LYS A 326 -40.46 -8.88 -3.99
C LYS A 326 -40.39 -8.19 -2.62
N MET A 327 -39.47 -8.61 -1.76
CA MET A 327 -39.28 -7.99 -0.43
C MET A 327 -38.78 -6.56 -0.53
N ALA A 328 -37.97 -6.25 -1.55
CA ALA A 328 -37.56 -4.90 -1.90
C ALA A 328 -38.69 -4.05 -2.54
N GLY A 329 -39.91 -4.59 -2.68
CA GLY A 329 -41.05 -3.89 -3.27
C GLY A 329 -40.98 -3.78 -4.81
N CYS A 330 -40.10 -4.54 -5.47
CA CYS A 330 -39.98 -4.50 -6.92
C CYS A 330 -41.10 -5.29 -7.60
N ILE A 331 -41.64 -4.73 -8.70
CA ILE A 331 -42.59 -5.41 -9.59
C ILE A 331 -41.81 -5.89 -10.82
N PHE A 332 -41.90 -7.18 -11.12
CA PHE A 332 -41.14 -7.80 -12.21
C PHE A 332 -41.81 -9.07 -12.74
N GLU A 333 -41.41 -9.44 -13.95
CA GLU A 333 -41.65 -10.77 -14.52
C GLU A 333 -40.36 -11.58 -14.47
N ILE A 334 -40.47 -12.89 -14.25
CA ILE A 334 -39.32 -13.80 -14.17
C ILE A 334 -39.50 -14.96 -15.14
N ARG A 335 -38.43 -15.31 -15.86
CA ARG A 335 -38.37 -16.46 -16.74
C ARG A 335 -37.03 -17.16 -16.57
N SER A 336 -37.03 -18.49 -16.61
CA SER A 336 -35.81 -19.30 -16.59
C SER A 336 -35.67 -20.01 -17.93
N ILE A 337 -34.46 -19.99 -18.49
CA ILE A 337 -34.11 -20.65 -19.74
C ILE A 337 -32.77 -21.35 -19.52
N SER A 338 -32.80 -22.68 -19.37
CA SER A 338 -31.61 -23.51 -19.17
C SER A 338 -30.77 -23.03 -17.97
N ASN A 339 -29.66 -22.35 -18.23
CA ASN A 339 -28.68 -21.88 -17.25
C ASN A 339 -28.79 -20.36 -16.94
N LEU A 340 -29.91 -19.75 -17.33
CA LEU A 340 -30.13 -18.32 -17.27
C LEU A 340 -31.51 -18.00 -16.66
N ILE A 341 -31.50 -17.22 -15.59
CA ILE A 341 -32.69 -16.61 -15.00
C ILE A 341 -32.74 -15.14 -15.45
N ILE A 342 -33.87 -14.72 -16.02
CA ILE A 342 -34.09 -13.36 -16.50
C ILE A 342 -35.22 -12.74 -15.68
N ILE A 343 -34.95 -11.57 -15.09
CA ILE A 343 -35.90 -10.78 -14.32
C ILE A 343 -36.10 -9.45 -15.01
N GLU A 344 -37.31 -9.17 -15.47
CA GLU A 344 -37.67 -7.94 -16.18
C GLU A 344 -38.52 -7.06 -15.27
N PHE A 345 -37.99 -5.89 -14.90
CA PHE A 345 -38.66 -4.97 -13.99
C PHE A 345 -39.67 -4.12 -14.76
N ALA A 346 -40.84 -3.88 -14.14
CA ALA A 346 -41.80 -2.91 -14.63
C ALA A 346 -41.17 -1.50 -14.61
N ASP A 347 -41.59 -0.62 -15.52
CA ASP A 347 -41.05 0.74 -15.61
C ASP A 347 -41.15 1.44 -14.25
N SER A 348 -40.01 1.91 -13.75
CA SER A 348 -39.96 2.76 -12.56
C SER A 348 -40.59 4.08 -12.95
N SER A 349 -41.78 4.38 -12.41
CA SER A 349 -42.42 5.70 -12.56
C SER A 349 -41.61 6.77 -11.85
#